data_AF-A0A946VX32-F1
#
_entry.id   AF-A0A946VX32-F1
#
_cell.length_a   1.000
_cell.length_b   1.000
_cell.length_c   1.000
_cell.angle_alpha   90.00
_cell.angle_beta   90.00
_cell.angle_gamma   90.00
#
_symmetry.space_group_name_H-M   'P 1'
#
loop_
_entity.id
_entity.type
_entity.pdbx_description
1 polymer ?
#
loop_
_entity_poly.entity_id
_entity_poly.type
_entity_poly.pdbx_seq_one_letter_code
_entity_poly.pdbx_strand_id
1 'polypeptide(L)'
;MSLDAAVDTSRNKPYTFALTSLTSLFFMWGLITSLNDILIPRLKSAFDLSYTEAMLVQFCFFFAYFVVSLPAGAMVNRVGYKPGIIIGLLVAAVGCVGFYPAASVHSYPIFLASLFVLASGITVLQ
;
A
#
# COMPACT_ATOMS: atom_id res chain seq x y z
N MET A 1 21.17 -40.69 38.92
CA MET A 1 21.55 -40.91 37.51
C MET A 1 20.31 -41.50 36.84
N SER A 2 19.41 -40.76 36.19
CA SER A 2 19.50 -39.53 35.42
C SER A 2 18.07 -38.95 35.32
N LEU A 3 17.79 -37.83 35.98
CA LEU A 3 16.54 -37.06 35.85
C LEU A 3 16.89 -35.59 35.55
N ASP A 4 17.77 -35.40 34.56
CA ASP A 4 18.04 -34.10 33.97
C ASP A 4 17.48 -34.08 32.54
N ALA A 5 16.94 -32.92 32.19
CA ALA A 5 16.61 -32.46 30.84
C ALA A 5 15.25 -32.85 30.25
N ALA A 6 14.19 -32.27 30.80
CA ALA A 6 13.18 -31.60 29.97
C ALA A 6 12.57 -30.44 30.75
N VAL A 7 13.42 -29.47 31.13
CA VAL A 7 12.94 -28.11 31.42
C VAL A 7 12.35 -27.59 30.10
N ASP A 8 11.03 -27.69 29.98
CA ASP A 8 10.27 -27.00 28.96
C ASP A 8 10.49 -25.50 29.17
N THR A 9 11.45 -24.98 28.41
CA THR A 9 11.83 -23.59 28.44
C THR A 9 10.71 -22.84 27.73
N SER A 10 9.70 -22.43 28.51
CA SER A 10 8.66 -21.48 28.09
C SER A 10 9.32 -20.36 27.30
N ARG A 11 9.18 -20.44 25.98
CA ARG A 11 9.79 -19.53 25.03
C ARG A 11 9.12 -18.17 25.20
N ASN A 12 9.71 -17.32 26.04
CA ASN A 12 9.36 -15.92 26.21
C ASN A 12 9.48 -15.21 24.84
N LYS A 13 8.40 -15.20 24.06
CA LYS A 13 8.34 -14.44 22.81
C LYS A 13 8.45 -12.97 23.19
N PRO A 14 9.39 -12.20 22.63
CA PRO A 14 9.52 -10.79 22.97
C PRO A 14 8.30 -10.03 22.43
N TYR A 15 7.29 -9.81 23.27
CA TYR A 15 6.10 -9.02 22.94
C TYR A 15 6.46 -7.57 22.58
N THR A 16 7.62 -7.08 23.04
CA THR A 16 8.23 -5.82 22.60
C THR A 16 8.50 -5.80 21.09
N PHE A 17 8.93 -6.91 20.49
CA PHE A 17 9.17 -6.95 19.04
C PHE A 17 7.86 -6.84 18.24
N ALA A 18 6.81 -7.52 18.71
CA ALA A 18 5.48 -7.41 18.11
C ALA A 18 4.92 -5.99 18.25
N LEU A 19 5.05 -5.38 19.44
CA LEU A 19 4.55 -4.03 19.71
C LEU A 19 5.29 -2.97 18.89
N THR A 20 6.62 -3.01 18.84
CA THR A 20 7.42 -2.07 18.02
C THR A 20 7.11 -2.22 16.53
N SER A 21 6.92 -3.45 16.04
CA SER A 21 6.54 -3.68 14.65
C SER A 21 5.14 -3.13 14.36
N LEU A 22 4.18 -3.32 15.28
CA LEU A 22 2.82 -2.82 15.13
C LEU A 22 2.77 -1.28 15.15
N THR A 23 3.51 -0.63 16.05
CA THR A 23 3.60 0.84 16.11
C THR A 23 4.26 1.42 14.87
N SER A 24 5.35 0.83 14.39
CA SER A 24 6.02 1.26 13.15
C SER A 24 5.13 1.09 11.94
N LEU A 25 4.41 -0.03 11.85
CA LEU A 25 3.41 -0.29 10.82
C LEU A 25 2.34 0.81 10.85
N PHE A 26 1.72 1.03 12.02
CA PHE A 26 0.61 1.98 12.14
C PHE A 26 1.03 3.40 11.76
N PHE A 27 2.26 3.78 12.13
CA PHE A 27 2.81 5.09 11.78
C PHE A 27 3.04 5.24 10.28
N MET A 28 3.71 4.26 9.64
CA MET A 28 3.94 4.29 8.18
C MET A 28 2.63 4.26 7.40
N TRP A 29 1.70 3.38 7.78
CA TRP A 29 0.39 3.27 7.15
C TRP A 29 -0.39 4.58 7.25
N GLY A 30 -0.45 5.21 8.43
CA GLY A 30 -1.13 6.50 8.62
C GLY A 30 -0.51 7.64 7.78
N LEU A 31 0.81 7.63 7.59
CA LEU A 31 1.53 8.64 6.79
C LEU A 31 1.21 8.50 5.30
N ILE A 32 1.14 7.26 4.79
CA ILE A 32 0.75 6.94 3.41
C ILE A 32 -0.71 7.33 3.16
N THR A 33 -1.62 6.99 4.07
CA THR A 33 -3.04 7.35 3.95
C THR A 33 -3.22 8.87 3.92
N SER A 34 -2.51 9.60 4.79
CA SER A 34 -2.58 11.08 4.80
C SER A 34 -2.07 11.71 3.51
N LEU A 35 -0.98 11.19 2.93
CA LEU A 35 -0.47 11.64 1.62
C LEU A 35 -1.47 11.35 0.50
N ASN A 36 -2.08 10.17 0.52
CA ASN A 36 -3.08 9.78 -0.46
C ASN A 36 -4.35 10.63 -0.39
N ASP A 37 -4.84 10.90 0.82
CA ASP A 37 -6.04 11.72 1.08
C ASP A 37 -5.90 13.15 0.55
N ILE A 38 -4.67 13.70 0.49
CA ILE A 38 -4.41 15.02 -0.07
C ILE A 38 -4.26 14.95 -1.60
N LEU A 39 -3.59 13.91 -2.10
CA LEU A 39 -3.24 13.78 -3.51
C LEU A 39 -4.44 13.48 -4.40
N ILE A 40 -5.30 12.54 -4.01
CA ILE A 40 -6.48 12.13 -4.80
C ILE A 40 -7.44 13.30 -5.09
N PRO A 41 -7.90 14.09 -4.12
CA PRO A 41 -8.85 15.18 -4.39
C PRO A 41 -8.22 16.36 -5.13
N ARG A 42 -6.93 16.68 -4.90
CA ARG A 42 -6.20 17.69 -5.67
C ARG A 42 -6.15 17.34 -7.15
N LEU A 43 -5.91 16.07 -7.45
CA LEU A 43 -5.89 15.54 -8.79
C LEU A 43 -7.29 15.47 -9.40
N LYS A 44 -8.29 15.01 -8.64
CA LYS A 44 -9.67 14.98 -9.09
C LYS A 44 -10.19 16.37 -9.48
N SER A 45 -9.83 17.39 -8.71
CA SER A 45 -10.17 18.78 -9.00
C SER A 45 -9.37 19.37 -10.16
N ALA A 46 -8.14 18.92 -10.41
CA ALA A 46 -7.32 19.42 -11.51
C ALA A 46 -7.79 18.92 -12.89
N PHE A 47 -8.44 17.75 -12.95
CA PHE A 47 -8.93 17.14 -14.18
C PHE A 47 -10.45 17.28 -14.40
N ASP A 48 -11.18 17.92 -13.47
CA ASP A 48 -12.63 18.13 -13.54
C ASP A 48 -13.42 16.83 -13.83
N LEU A 49 -13.09 15.75 -13.12
CA LEU A 49 -13.65 14.42 -13.41
C LEU A 49 -15.19 14.40 -13.31
N SER A 50 -15.84 13.98 -14.39
CA SER A 50 -17.29 13.81 -14.48
C SER A 50 -17.78 12.57 -13.71
N TYR A 51 -19.09 12.46 -13.46
CA TYR A 51 -19.68 11.37 -12.68
C TYR A 51 -19.38 9.97 -13.27
N THR A 52 -19.39 9.86 -14.60
CA THR A 52 -19.07 8.64 -15.35
C THR A 52 -17.60 8.23 -15.18
N GLU A 53 -16.73 9.22 -15.08
CA GLU A 53 -15.30 9.04 -14.91
C GLU A 53 -15.00 8.50 -13.50
N ALA A 54 -15.62 9.07 -12.47
CA ALA A 54 -15.52 8.56 -11.10
C ALA A 54 -15.92 7.08 -10.99
N MET A 55 -16.97 6.64 -11.69
CA MET A 55 -17.39 5.24 -11.74
C MET A 55 -16.31 4.32 -12.35
N LEU A 56 -15.62 4.79 -13.40
CA LEU A 56 -14.54 4.05 -14.04
C LEU A 56 -13.29 3.94 -13.15
N VAL A 57 -12.97 5.01 -12.41
CA VAL A 57 -11.92 5.00 -11.38
C VAL A 57 -12.25 3.96 -10.30
N GLN A 58 -13.49 3.92 -9.82
CA GLN A 58 -13.94 2.95 -8.81
C GLN A 58 -13.75 1.50 -9.31
N PHE A 59 -14.11 1.24 -10.57
CA PHE A 59 -13.92 -0.05 -11.22
C PHE A 59 -12.43 -0.42 -11.33
N CYS A 60 -11.59 0.54 -11.70
CA CYS A 60 -10.15 0.35 -11.81
C CYS A 60 -9.51 0.08 -10.44
N PHE A 61 -9.98 0.74 -9.38
CA PHE A 61 -9.59 0.48 -8.00
C PHE A 61 -9.95 -0.93 -7.56
N PHE A 62 -11.18 -1.38 -7.79
CA PHE A 62 -11.56 -2.76 -7.49
C PHE A 62 -10.72 -3.77 -8.26
N PHE A 63 -10.41 -3.48 -9.53
CA PHE A 63 -9.51 -4.30 -10.33
C PHE A 63 -8.09 -4.31 -9.75
N ALA A 64 -7.56 -3.16 -9.32
CA ALA A 64 -6.25 -3.05 -8.68
C ALA A 64 -6.20 -3.86 -7.38
N TYR A 65 -7.19 -3.68 -6.52
CA TYR A 65 -7.35 -4.45 -5.29
C TYR A 65 -7.43 -5.95 -5.57
N PHE A 66 -8.19 -6.38 -6.58
CA PHE A 66 -8.31 -7.79 -6.94
C PHE A 66 -6.98 -8.38 -7.43
N VAL A 67 -6.28 -7.66 -8.31
CA VAL A 67 -4.98 -8.07 -8.86
C VAL A 67 -3.90 -8.07 -7.79
N VAL A 68 -3.92 -7.12 -6.85
CA VAL A 68 -2.89 -6.97 -5.80
C VAL A 68 -3.16 -7.85 -4.60
N SER A 69 -4.42 -8.16 -4.28
CA SER A 69 -4.77 -9.04 -3.15
C SER A 69 -4.17 -10.45 -3.31
N LEU A 70 -4.06 -10.96 -4.54
CA LEU A 70 -3.42 -12.24 -4.88
C LEU A 70 -1.90 -12.29 -4.55
N PRO A 71 -1.05 -11.37 -5.04
CA PRO A 71 0.38 -11.33 -4.72
C PRO A 71 0.70 -10.74 -3.35
N ALA A 72 -0.08 -9.81 -2.81
CA ALA A 72 0.20 -9.16 -1.52
C ALA A 72 0.22 -10.16 -0.36
N GLY A 73 -0.74 -11.08 -0.32
CA GLY A 73 -0.77 -12.16 0.68
C GLY A 73 0.44 -13.10 0.60
N ALA A 74 0.94 -13.37 -0.61
CA ALA A 74 2.11 -14.21 -0.83
C ALA A 74 3.44 -13.48 -0.54
N MET A 75 3.50 -12.16 -0.82
CA MET A 75 4.71 -11.36 -0.68
C MET A 75 4.97 -10.93 0.76
N VAL A 76 3.93 -10.57 1.52
CA VAL A 76 4.01 -10.32 2.98
C VAL A 76 4.60 -11.52 3.72
N ASN A 77 4.24 -12.73 3.31
CA ASN A 77 4.69 -13.96 3.96
C ASN A 77 6.13 -14.36 3.60
N ARG A 78 6.70 -13.84 2.50
CA ARG A 78 8.05 -14.21 2.00
C ARG A 78 9.13 -13.15 2.22
N VAL A 79 8.80 -11.86 2.11
CA VAL A 79 9.81 -10.78 2.03
C VAL A 79 9.95 -10.02 3.36
N GLY A 80 8.97 -10.16 4.25
CA GLY A 80 8.95 -9.47 5.54
C GLY A 80 8.48 -8.01 5.44
N TYR A 81 8.10 -7.47 6.60
CA TYR A 81 7.33 -6.25 6.72
C TYR A 81 8.01 -4.98 6.18
N LYS A 82 9.33 -4.86 6.40
CA LYS A 82 10.12 -3.67 6.03
C LYS A 82 10.20 -3.41 4.51
N PRO A 83 10.61 -4.37 3.67
CA PRO A 83 10.74 -4.13 2.23
C PRO A 83 9.39 -3.97 1.52
N GLY A 84 8.31 -4.61 2.00
CA GLY A 84 6.97 -4.40 1.47
C GLY A 84 6.52 -2.94 1.55
N ILE A 85 6.81 -2.29 2.68
CA ILE A 85 6.50 -0.88 2.87
C ILE A 85 7.28 0.02 1.91
N ILE A 86 8.58 -0.23 1.76
CA ILE A 86 9.44 0.56 0.87
C ILE A 86 8.99 0.41 -0.58
N ILE A 87 8.64 -0.81 -1.00
CA ILE A 87 8.15 -1.09 -2.36
C ILE A 87 6.82 -0.39 -2.60
N GLY A 88 5.86 -0.48 -1.67
CA GLY A 88 4.58 0.23 -1.81
C GLY A 88 4.75 1.74 -1.86
N LEU A 89 5.68 2.31 -1.08
CA LEU A 89 5.99 3.74 -1.10
C LEU A 89 6.64 4.16 -2.43
N LEU A 90 7.56 3.36 -2.97
CA LEU A 90 8.17 3.61 -4.28
C LEU A 90 7.14 3.51 -5.41
N VAL A 91 6.26 2.51 -5.37
CA VAL A 91 5.19 2.34 -6.35
C VAL A 91 4.21 3.51 -6.26
N ALA A 92 3.86 3.95 -5.06
CA ALA A 92 3.04 5.15 -4.86
C ALA A 92 3.73 6.41 -5.42
N ALA A 93 5.03 6.59 -5.14
CA ALA A 93 5.81 7.71 -5.68
C ALA A 93 5.89 7.68 -7.22
N VAL A 94 6.03 6.50 -7.84
CA VAL A 94 5.99 6.35 -9.30
C VAL A 94 4.61 6.72 -9.85
N GLY A 95 3.52 6.32 -9.17
CA GLY A 95 2.17 6.77 -9.50
C GLY A 95 2.03 8.29 -9.44
N CYS A 96 2.56 8.92 -8.38
CA CYS A 96 2.62 10.39 -8.22
C CYS A 96 3.36 11.08 -9.38
N VAL A 97 4.51 10.54 -9.79
CA VAL A 97 5.29 11.10 -10.90
C VAL A 97 4.56 10.90 -12.23
N GLY A 98 3.88 9.77 -12.43
CA GLY A 98 3.03 9.51 -13.60
C GLY A 98 1.84 10.47 -13.74
N PHE A 99 1.37 11.06 -12.63
CA PHE A 99 0.34 12.10 -12.68
C PHE A 99 0.81 13.43 -13.27
N TYR A 100 2.10 13.77 -13.16
CA TYR A 100 2.63 15.01 -13.72
C TYR A 100 2.44 15.11 -15.25
N PRO A 101 2.87 14.12 -16.06
CA PRO A 101 2.57 14.11 -17.48
C PRO A 101 1.07 13.93 -17.74
N ALA A 102 0.36 13.13 -16.95
CA ALA A 102 -1.08 12.95 -17.13
C ALA A 102 -1.84 14.29 -17.10
N ALA A 103 -1.49 15.17 -16.15
CA ALA A 103 -2.13 16.48 -15.97
C ALA A 103 -1.75 17.47 -17.09
N SER A 104 -0.49 17.42 -17.54
CA SER A 104 -0.03 18.28 -18.63
C SER A 104 -0.72 17.98 -19.98
N VAL A 105 -1.11 16.72 -20.22
CA VAL A 105 -1.74 16.28 -21.48
C VAL A 105 -3.27 16.14 -21.34
N HIS A 106 -3.84 16.40 -20.16
CA HIS A 106 -5.29 16.23 -19.86
C HIS A 106 -5.85 14.87 -20.32
N SER A 107 -5.05 13.80 -20.21
CA SER A 107 -5.44 12.48 -20.73
C SER A 107 -5.99 11.57 -19.63
N TYR A 108 -7.30 11.37 -19.67
CA TYR A 108 -8.06 10.51 -18.76
C TYR A 108 -7.54 9.07 -18.60
N PRO A 109 -7.16 8.33 -19.66
CA PRO A 109 -6.64 6.96 -19.50
C PRO A 109 -5.26 6.90 -18.83
N ILE A 110 -4.41 7.89 -19.06
CA ILE A 110 -3.07 7.98 -18.44
C ILE A 110 -3.20 8.34 -16.97
N PHE A 111 -4.19 9.19 -16.65
CA PHE A 111 -4.62 9.45 -15.28
C PHE A 111 -5.07 8.17 -14.58
N LEU A 112 -5.96 7.39 -15.20
CA LEU A 112 -6.44 6.11 -14.66
C LEU A 112 -5.29 5.12 -14.42
N ALA A 113 -4.35 5.01 -15.35
CA ALA A 113 -3.19 4.13 -15.20
C ALA A 113 -2.28 4.55 -14.04
N SER A 114 -2.05 5.86 -13.88
CA SER A 114 -1.25 6.40 -12.76
C SER A 114 -1.95 6.19 -11.42
N LEU A 115 -3.28 6.31 -11.40
CA LEU A 115 -4.13 6.06 -10.24
C LEU A 115 -4.17 4.58 -9.87
N PHE A 116 -4.20 3.70 -10.86
CA PHE A 116 -4.07 2.26 -10.67
C PHE A 116 -2.72 1.90 -10.03
N VAL A 117 -1.62 2.47 -10.52
CA VAL A 117 -0.28 2.26 -9.94
C VAL A 117 -0.23 2.80 -8.50
N LEU A 118 -0.75 4.01 -8.25
CA LEU A 118 -0.86 4.56 -6.90
C LEU A 118 -1.68 3.65 -5.96
N ALA A 119 -2.86 3.20 -6.40
CA ALA A 119 -3.74 2.30 -5.67
C ALA A 119 -3.09 0.96 -5.36
N SER A 120 -2.33 0.41 -6.32
CA SER A 120 -1.56 -0.82 -6.13
C SER A 120 -0.46 -0.66 -5.07
N GLY A 121 0.21 0.50 -5.03
CA GLY A 121 1.20 0.80 -3.99
C GLY A 121 0.59 0.83 -2.59
N ILE A 122 -0.57 1.46 -2.45
CA ILE A 122 -1.30 1.56 -1.17
C ILE A 122 -1.85 0.21 -0.72
N THR A 123 -2.30 -0.64 -1.66
CA THR A 123 -2.77 -1.99 -1.34
C THR A 123 -1.64 -2.94 -0.93
N VAL A 124 -0.43 -2.76 -1.47
CA VAL A 124 0.76 -3.49 -0.98
C VAL A 124 1.14 -3.06 0.45
N LEU A 125 0.76 -1.84 0.84
CA LEU A 125 0.99 -1.28 2.17
C LEU A 125 -0.09 -1.64 3.20
N GLN A 126 -1.25 -2.08 2.72
CA GLN A 126 -2.42 -2.45 3.52
C GLN A 126 -2.36 -3.93 3.92
#